data_AF-A0A238W9E4-F1
#
_entry.id   AF-A0A238W9E4-F1
#
_cell.length_a   1.000
_cell.length_b   1.000
_cell.length_c   1.000
_cell.angle_alpha   90.00
_cell.angle_beta   90.00
_cell.angle_gamma   90.00
#
_symmetry.space_group_name_H-M   'P 1'
#
loop_
_entity.id
_entity.type
_entity.pdbx_description
1 polymer ?
#
loop_
_entity_poly.entity_id
_entity_poly.type
_entity_poly.pdbx_seq_one_letter_code
_entity_poly.pdbx_strand_id
1 'polypeptide(L)'
;MQLLAYRPEYRIYLDRVHNHIVYERLEVQTLVHHMPHFLPDWQRVLAQVEPGFTMLLDVTNTLGPNLQLVPLYLRLRQLFRQAGVGVIAEVLPTNHNMGQLSKLLNQLQFLPVYRFAERAAAAQFLASYSRPYIAAAC
;
A
#
# COMPACT_ATOMS: atom_id res chain seq x y z
N MET A 1 -7.15 -6.88 13.01
CA MET A 1 -6.80 -6.81 11.58
C MET A 1 -7.02 -8.17 10.94
N GLN A 2 -7.68 -8.23 9.79
CA GLN A 2 -7.96 -9.45 9.04
C GLN A 2 -6.91 -9.63 7.92
N LEU A 3 -6.26 -10.79 7.84
CA LEU A 3 -5.37 -11.13 6.72
C LEU A 3 -6.22 -11.52 5.50
N LEU A 4 -6.07 -10.80 4.38
CA LEU A 4 -6.87 -11.01 3.16
C LEU A 4 -6.07 -11.64 2.01
N ALA A 5 -4.75 -11.44 2.00
CA ALA A 5 -3.86 -12.08 1.05
C ALA A 5 -2.53 -12.43 1.72
N TYR A 6 -2.09 -13.67 1.49
CA TYR A 6 -0.83 -14.21 1.98
C TYR A 6 -0.12 -14.91 0.83
N ARG A 7 0.99 -14.32 0.39
CA ARG A 7 1.85 -14.86 -0.68
C ARG A 7 3.32 -14.82 -0.24
N PRO A 8 4.21 -15.55 -0.91
CA PRO A 8 5.65 -15.45 -0.67
C PRO A 8 6.20 -14.02 -0.84
N GLU A 9 5.60 -13.21 -1.71
CA GLU A 9 6.07 -11.88 -2.09
C GLU A 9 5.48 -10.77 -1.23
N TYR A 10 4.30 -10.96 -0.64
CA TYR A 10 3.60 -9.92 0.10
C TYR A 10 2.51 -10.45 1.05
N ARG A 11 2.08 -9.57 1.96
CA ARG A 11 0.90 -9.77 2.81
C ARG A 11 0.01 -8.53 2.76
N ILE A 12 -1.31 -8.73 2.80
CA ILE A 12 -2.29 -7.65 2.85
C ILE A 12 -3.27 -7.90 3.98
N TYR A 13 -3.39 -6.92 4.86
CA TYR A 13 -4.31 -6.91 5.98
C TYR A 13 -5.30 -5.77 5.83
N LEU A 14 -6.53 -6.00 6.30
CA LEU A 14 -7.57 -5.00 6.40
C LEU A 14 -8.01 -4.83 7.85
N ASP A 15 -8.00 -3.59 8.31
CA ASP A 15 -8.73 -3.15 9.48
C ASP A 15 -10.02 -2.45 9.03
N ARG A 16 -11.13 -3.18 9.14
CA ARG A 16 -12.44 -2.67 8.73
C ARG A 16 -12.94 -1.55 9.63
N VAL A 17 -12.58 -1.56 10.92
CA VAL A 17 -13.05 -0.56 11.89
C VAL A 17 -12.49 0.81 11.55
N HIS A 18 -11.23 0.84 11.13
CA HIS A 18 -10.52 2.08 10.79
C HIS A 18 -10.50 2.37 9.28
N ASN A 19 -11.18 1.56 8.47
CA ASN A 19 -11.12 1.59 7.00
C ASN A 19 -9.66 1.72 6.51
N HIS A 20 -8.80 0.82 6.98
CA HIS A 20 -7.35 0.93 6.87
C HIS A 20 -6.72 -0.36 6.33
N ILE A 21 -5.86 -0.22 5.31
CA ILE A 21 -5.11 -1.34 4.73
C ILE A 21 -3.65 -1.28 5.16
N VAL A 22 -3.10 -2.44 5.55
CA VAL A 22 -1.65 -2.63 5.70
C VAL A 22 -1.16 -3.59 4.63
N TYR A 23 -0.17 -3.15 3.88
CA TYR A 23 0.58 -3.96 2.92
C TYR A 23 2.01 -4.13 3.42
N GLU A 24 2.48 -5.38 3.41
CA GLU A 24 3.87 -5.72 3.69
C GLU A 24 4.46 -6.35 2.44
N ARG A 25 5.46 -5.69 1.85
CA ARG A 25 6.36 -6.32 0.87
C ARG A 25 7.28 -7.29 1.59
N LEU A 26 7.55 -8.42 0.95
CA LEU A 26 8.58 -9.37 1.38
C LEU A 26 9.74 -9.38 0.37
N GLU A 27 10.91 -9.80 0.83
CA GLU A 27 12.16 -9.78 0.05
C GLU A 27 12.04 -10.52 -1.29
N VAL A 28 11.28 -11.62 -1.32
CA VAL A 28 11.05 -12.47 -2.51
C VAL A 28 10.53 -11.64 -3.69
N GLN A 29 9.72 -10.60 -3.44
CA GLN A 29 9.18 -9.72 -4.47
C GLN A 29 10.27 -9.03 -5.32
N THR A 30 11.49 -8.91 -4.80
CA THR A 30 12.60 -8.28 -5.51
C THR A 30 13.12 -9.13 -6.67
N LEU A 31 12.95 -10.45 -6.61
CA LEU A 31 13.54 -11.38 -7.58
C LEU A 31 12.50 -12.03 -8.50
N VAL A 32 11.21 -11.96 -8.18
CA VAL A 32 10.16 -12.59 -9.01
C VAL A 32 9.98 -11.86 -10.34
N HIS A 33 9.74 -12.65 -11.39
CA HIS A 33 9.45 -12.12 -12.73
C HIS A 33 7.97 -11.81 -12.95
N HIS A 34 7.08 -12.44 -12.17
CA HIS A 34 5.64 -12.32 -12.31
C HIS A 34 4.96 -12.51 -10.94
N MET A 35 3.80 -11.87 -10.76
CA MET A 35 2.97 -12.03 -9.56
C MET A 35 1.50 -12.12 -10.01
N PRO A 36 1.05 -13.31 -10.46
CA PRO A 36 -0.24 -13.44 -11.16
C PRO A 36 -1.43 -13.11 -10.25
N HIS A 37 -1.27 -13.28 -8.94
CA HIS A 37 -2.31 -13.00 -7.94
C HIS A 37 -2.30 -11.57 -7.42
N PHE A 38 -1.31 -10.74 -7.77
CA PHE A 38 -1.14 -9.42 -7.15
C PHE A 38 -2.31 -8.48 -7.39
N LEU A 39 -2.65 -8.21 -8.65
CA LEU A 39 -3.78 -7.33 -8.96
C LEU A 39 -5.13 -7.93 -8.53
N PRO A 40 -5.43 -9.23 -8.75
CA PRO A 40 -6.64 -9.85 -8.24
C PRO A 40 -6.81 -9.76 -6.71
N ASP A 41 -5.72 -9.97 -5.96
CA ASP A 41 -5.75 -9.87 -4.50
C ASP A 41 -6.06 -8.42 -4.07
N TRP A 42 -5.44 -7.43 -4.73
CA TRP A 42 -5.74 -6.02 -4.47
C TRP A 42 -7.17 -5.62 -4.83
N GLN A 43 -7.71 -6.07 -5.96
CA GLN A 43 -9.11 -5.79 -6.33
C GLN A 43 -10.08 -6.32 -5.26
N ARG A 44 -9.84 -7.53 -4.75
CA ARG A 44 -10.65 -8.13 -3.68
C ARG A 44 -10.53 -7.40 -2.34
N VAL A 45 -9.37 -6.83 -2.04
CA VAL A 45 -9.17 -5.99 -0.85
C VAL A 45 -9.90 -4.66 -1.03
N LEU A 46 -9.75 -4.01 -2.19
CA LEU A 46 -10.35 -2.72 -2.49
C LEU A 46 -11.88 -2.77 -2.57
N ALA A 47 -12.46 -3.93 -2.88
CA ALA A 47 -13.91 -4.14 -2.83
C ALA A 47 -14.48 -4.16 -1.39
N GLN A 48 -13.62 -4.20 -0.36
CA GLN A 48 -14.02 -4.27 1.06
C GLN A 48 -13.74 -2.99 1.84
N VAL A 49 -13.24 -1.94 1.17
CA VAL A 49 -12.99 -0.63 1.77
C VAL A 49 -13.95 0.40 1.21
N GLU A 50 -14.18 1.45 1.98
CA GLU A 50 -14.95 2.60 1.53
C GLU A 50 -14.02 3.71 1.04
N PRO A 51 -14.46 4.57 0.11
CA PRO A 51 -13.70 5.76 -0.28
C PRO A 51 -13.27 6.60 0.93
N GLY A 52 -12.06 7.15 0.88
CA GLY A 52 -11.40 7.80 2.01
C GLY A 52 -10.55 6.87 2.86
N PHE A 53 -10.46 5.57 2.52
CA PHE A 53 -9.62 4.62 3.22
C PHE A 53 -8.15 5.05 3.27
N THR A 54 -7.46 4.60 4.32
CA THR A 54 -6.04 4.92 4.53
C THR A 54 -5.18 3.69 4.32
N MET A 55 -3.90 3.89 3.98
CA MET A 55 -3.00 2.77 3.71
C MET A 55 -1.63 2.95 4.34
N LEU A 56 -1.09 1.87 4.90
CA LEU A 56 0.32 1.72 5.22
C LEU A 56 0.95 0.76 4.21
N LEU A 57 1.94 1.23 3.45
CA LEU A 57 2.74 0.43 2.54
C LEU A 57 4.14 0.26 3.10
N ASP A 58 4.42 -0.90 3.69
CA ASP A 58 5.76 -1.24 4.14
C ASP A 58 6.53 -1.90 2.99
N VAL A 59 7.51 -1.17 2.44
CA VAL A 59 8.36 -1.65 1.35
C VAL A 59 9.83 -1.76 1.76
N THR A 60 10.10 -1.83 3.08
CA THR A 60 11.44 -1.89 3.64
C THR A 60 12.16 -3.20 3.35
N ASN A 61 11.43 -4.31 3.29
CA ASN A 61 12.00 -5.63 3.08
C ASN A 61 12.30 -5.88 1.59
N THR A 62 13.43 -5.36 1.12
CA THR A 62 13.83 -5.44 -0.29
C THR A 62 15.32 -5.21 -0.51
N LEU A 63 15.92 -5.99 -1.43
CA LEU A 63 17.27 -5.75 -1.94
C LEU A 63 17.33 -4.61 -2.98
N GLY A 64 16.20 -4.13 -3.48
CA GLY A 64 16.14 -3.07 -4.50
C GLY A 64 14.81 -3.01 -5.26
N PRO A 65 14.66 -2.04 -6.18
CA PRO A 65 13.48 -1.99 -7.05
C PRO A 65 13.51 -3.14 -8.06
N ASN A 66 12.37 -3.83 -8.20
CA ASN A 66 12.16 -4.76 -9.30
C ASN A 66 11.47 -4.00 -10.45
N LEU A 67 12.27 -3.61 -11.44
CA LEU A 67 11.79 -2.77 -12.56
C LEU A 67 10.82 -3.51 -13.48
N GLN A 68 10.87 -4.85 -13.53
CA GLN A 68 9.95 -5.65 -14.34
C GLN A 68 8.50 -5.58 -13.83
N LEU A 69 8.32 -5.28 -12.54
CA LEU A 69 7.01 -5.17 -11.90
C LEU A 69 6.42 -3.74 -11.96
N VAL A 70 7.15 -2.76 -12.52
CA VAL A 70 6.70 -1.37 -12.63
C VAL A 70 5.33 -1.22 -13.32
N PRO A 71 5.02 -1.90 -14.44
CA PRO A 71 3.70 -1.83 -15.06
C PRO A 71 2.56 -2.23 -14.11
N LEU A 72 2.83 -3.24 -13.27
CA LEU A 72 1.89 -3.76 -12.30
C LEU A 72 1.72 -2.79 -11.12
N TYR A 73 2.78 -2.11 -10.66
CA TYR A 73 2.66 -1.05 -9.65
C TYR A 73 1.92 0.19 -10.16
N LEU A 74 2.10 0.55 -11.43
CA LEU A 74 1.33 1.63 -12.06
C LEU A 74 -0.15 1.28 -12.10
N ARG A 75 -0.49 0.05 -12.49
CA ARG A 75 -1.88 -0.42 -12.51
C ARG A 75 -2.50 -0.44 -11.12
N LEU A 76 -1.73 -0.86 -10.11
CA LEU A 76 -2.18 -0.83 -8.71
C LEU A 76 -2.50 0.60 -8.24
N ARG A 77 -1.64 1.57 -8.55
CA ARG A 77 -1.89 2.98 -8.18
C ARG A 77 -3.14 3.55 -8.85
N GLN A 78 -3.45 3.13 -10.07
CA GLN A 78 -4.73 3.46 -10.72
C GLN A 78 -5.92 2.89 -9.94
N LEU A 79 -5.82 1.64 -9.47
CA LEU A 79 -6.86 1.02 -8.65
C LEU A 79 -7.06 1.77 -7.33
N PHE A 80 -5.99 2.21 -6.66
CA PHE A 80 -6.09 3.01 -5.43
C PHE A 80 -6.82 4.32 -5.66
N ARG A 81 -6.50 5.02 -6.76
CA ARG A 81 -7.19 6.25 -7.13
C ARG A 81 -8.67 6.01 -7.39
N GLN A 82 -8.99 4.96 -8.15
CA GLN A 82 -10.38 4.62 -8.49
C GLN A 82 -11.21 4.22 -7.27
N ALA A 83 -10.59 3.51 -6.32
CA ALA A 83 -11.22 3.15 -5.05
C ALA A 83 -11.34 4.35 -4.08
N GLY A 84 -10.75 5.49 -4.40
CA GLY A 84 -10.83 6.70 -3.58
C GLY A 84 -9.91 6.68 -2.36
N VAL A 85 -8.66 6.22 -2.49
CA VAL A 85 -7.70 6.28 -1.38
C VAL A 85 -7.56 7.71 -0.82
N GLY A 86 -7.68 7.86 0.50
CA GLY A 86 -7.57 9.14 1.18
C GLY A 86 -6.12 9.54 1.45
N VAL A 87 -5.33 8.62 1.98
CA VAL A 87 -3.90 8.85 2.27
C VAL A 87 -3.11 7.54 2.25
N ILE A 88 -1.85 7.63 1.80
CA ILE A 88 -0.91 6.52 1.79
C ILE A 88 0.33 6.92 2.59
N ALA A 89 0.69 6.13 3.59
CA ALA A 89 1.97 6.20 4.27
C ALA A 89 2.89 5.08 3.74
N GLU A 90 3.96 5.43 3.05
CA GLU A 90 4.99 4.50 2.58
C GLU A 90 6.17 4.47 3.55
N VAL A 91 6.53 3.28 4.03
CA VAL A 91 7.77 3.05 4.78
C VAL A 91 8.82 2.56 3.81
N LEU A 92 9.86 3.37 3.60
CA LEU A 92 10.91 3.09 2.62
C LEU A 92 12.17 2.56 3.31
N PRO A 93 12.91 1.64 2.68
CA PRO A 93 14.24 1.30 3.15
C PRO A 93 15.17 2.53 3.08
N THR A 94 16.24 2.51 3.85
CA THR A 94 17.27 3.58 3.85
C THR A 94 18.04 3.68 2.52
N ASN A 95 17.91 2.69 1.62
CA ASN A 95 18.51 2.74 0.29
C ASN A 95 17.80 3.76 -0.62
N HIS A 96 18.58 4.50 -1.42
CA HIS A 96 18.06 5.62 -2.21
C HIS A 96 17.16 5.18 -3.39
N ASN A 97 17.38 3.97 -3.92
CA ASN A 97 16.76 3.51 -5.17
C ASN A 97 15.25 3.31 -5.04
N MET A 98 14.77 2.79 -3.91
CA MET A 98 13.33 2.61 -3.69
C MET A 98 12.60 3.94 -3.53
N GLY A 99 13.22 4.92 -2.88
CA GLY A 99 12.66 6.27 -2.75
C GLY A 99 12.52 6.99 -4.09
N GLN A 100 13.48 6.84 -5.01
CA GLN A 100 13.39 7.39 -6.36
C GLN A 100 12.25 6.75 -7.16
N LEU A 101 12.12 5.41 -7.12
CA LEU A 101 11.03 4.72 -7.79
C LEU A 101 9.66 5.15 -7.24
N SER A 102 9.51 5.23 -5.92
CA SER A 102 8.28 5.73 -5.28
C SER A 102 7.93 7.14 -5.74
N LYS A 103 8.91 8.05 -5.81
CA LYS A 103 8.69 9.43 -6.29
C LYS A 103 8.20 9.46 -7.73
N LEU A 104 8.86 8.71 -8.62
CA LEU A 104 8.48 8.58 -10.03
C LEU A 104 7.03 8.07 -10.16
N LEU A 105 6.70 6.97 -9.50
CA LEU A 105 5.36 6.39 -9.54
C LEU A 105 4.29 7.35 -9.00
N ASN A 106 4.62 8.18 -8.00
CA ASN A 106 3.70 9.15 -7.45
C ASN A 106 3.44 10.33 -8.39
N GLN A 107 4.47 10.84 -9.06
CA GLN A 107 4.35 11.92 -10.04
C GLN A 107 3.41 11.56 -11.19
N LEU A 108 3.33 10.28 -11.55
CA LEU A 108 2.48 9.79 -12.64
C LEU A 108 0.99 9.66 -12.27
N GLN A 109 0.63 9.62 -10.99
CA GLN A 109 -0.73 9.29 -10.54
C GLN A 109 -1.31 10.29 -9.52
N PHE A 110 -0.51 11.22 -9.00
CA PHE A 110 -0.91 12.27 -8.05
C PHE A 110 -1.61 11.73 -6.80
N LEU A 111 -1.09 10.63 -6.23
CA LEU A 111 -1.63 10.07 -5.00
C LEU A 111 -1.12 10.83 -3.76
N PRO A 112 -1.93 10.91 -2.68
CA PRO A 112 -1.56 11.54 -1.40
C PRO A 112 -0.60 10.65 -0.59
N VAL A 113 0.65 10.56 -1.05
CA VAL A 113 1.69 9.69 -0.47
C VAL A 113 2.64 10.47 0.43
N TYR A 114 2.75 10.03 1.68
CA TYR A 114 3.71 10.48 2.68
C TYR A 114 4.73 9.37 2.93
N ARG A 115 6.00 9.73 3.06
CA ARG A 115 7.11 8.76 3.16
C ARG A 115 7.76 8.83 4.53
N PHE A 116 8.07 7.67 5.07
CA PHE A 116 8.64 7.50 6.41
C PHE A 116 9.81 6.54 6.34
N ALA A 117 10.78 6.73 7.24
CA ALA A 117 11.86 5.77 7.46
C ALA A 117 11.43 4.64 8.42
N GLU A 118 10.48 4.93 9.31
CA GLU A 118 10.05 4.02 10.37
C GLU A 118 8.56 3.74 10.30
N ARG A 119 8.22 2.45 10.47
CA ARG A 119 6.83 1.99 10.49
C ARG A 119 6.02 2.61 11.63
N ALA A 120 6.63 2.82 12.79
CA ALA A 120 5.97 3.44 13.94
C ALA A 120 5.52 4.88 13.63
N ALA A 121 6.39 5.68 13.02
CA ALA A 121 6.07 7.05 12.61
C ALA A 121 4.96 7.09 11.55
N ALA A 122 5.00 6.19 10.57
CA ALA A 122 3.93 6.05 9.57
C ALA A 122 2.58 5.69 10.21
N ALA A 123 2.57 4.75 11.15
CA ALA A 123 1.36 4.35 11.86
C ALA A 123 0.80 5.48 12.72
N GLN A 124 1.64 6.23 13.42
CA GLN A 124 1.22 7.39 14.22
C GLN A 124 0.62 8.49 13.35
N PHE A 125 1.23 8.78 12.20
CA PHE A 125 0.69 9.72 11.22
C PHE A 125 -0.70 9.29 10.75
N LEU A 126 -0.87 8.03 10.38
CA LEU A 126 -2.16 7.50 9.92
C LEU A 126 -3.22 7.55 11.02
N ALA A 127 -2.86 7.23 12.26
CA ALA A 127 -3.77 7.32 13.41
C ALA A 127 -4.31 8.74 13.63
N SER A 128 -3.50 9.77 13.36
CA SER A 128 -3.94 11.17 13.41
C SER A 128 -4.85 11.57 12.24
N TYR A 129 -4.83 10.80 11.16
CA TYR A 129 -5.59 11.04 9.93
C TYR A 129 -6.93 10.31 9.91
N SER A 130 -6.97 9.10 10.46
CA SER A 130 -8.18 8.30 10.60
C SER A 130 -9.10 8.93 11.66
N ARG A 131 -10.12 9.68 11.22
CA ARG A 131 -11.28 9.93 12.08
C ARG A 131 -11.99 8.60 12.35
N PRO A 132 -12.46 8.32 13.58
CA PRO A 132 -13.27 7.14 13.82
C PRO A 132 -14.48 7.19 12.89
N TYR A 133 -14.65 6.13 12.10
CA TYR A 133 -15.82 5.95 11.25
C TYR A 133 -17.02 5.72 12.17
N ILE A 134 -17.85 6.74 12.37
CA ILE A 134 -19.17 6.57 12.95
C ILE A 134 -20.02 6.08 11.79
N ALA A 135 -20.28 4.77 11.72
CA ALA A 135 -21.31 4.26 10.85
C ALA A 135 -22.60 5.03 11.17
N ALA A 136 -23.09 5.81 10.20
CA ALA A 136 -24.41 6.40 10.32
C ALA A 136 -25.38 5.22 10.45
N ALA A 137 -25.90 5.02 11.66
CA ALA A 137 -26.99 4.09 11.89
C ALA A 137 -28.18 4.58 11.07
N CYS A 138 -28.48 3.88 9.98
CA CYS A 138 -29.77 3.93 9.30
C CYS A 138 -30.68 2.87 9.89
#